data_AF-A0A1S3Q358-F1
#
_entry.id   AF-A0A1S3Q358-F1
#
_cell.length_a   1.000
_cell.length_b   1.000
_cell.length_c   1.000
_cell.angle_alpha   90.00
_cell.angle_beta   90.00
_cell.angle_gamma   90.00
#
_symmetry.space_group_name_H-M   'P 1'
#
loop_
_entity.id
_entity.type
_entity.pdbx_description
1 polymer ?
#
loop_
_entity_poly.entity_id
_entity_poly.type
_entity_poly.pdbx_seq_one_letter_code
_entity_poly.pdbx_strand_id
1 'polypeptide(L)'
;MTELKSRGVKMMPSKDNHHKISVLSQMGVAQGHNMCPDPGIPDRGRRKGSDFRRGATVHFSCDEGYELQGSKSISCLRVTDSYVGWSDDRPICRAPMCGGQLRGPNGIVASPNYPVQYDNNANCTWVITATDTTKVIKLTFEDFDLERGYDTLTVGDGAVVGDQKAVFHVLSGTTTPDLVVSTSHQMWLNFKTDDTSGSLGFKVSYE
;
A
#
# COMPACT_ATOMS: atom_id res chain seq x y z
N MET A 1 -67.95 26.89 -25.77
CA MET A 1 -67.06 27.99 -25.35
C MET A 1 -65.85 27.34 -24.70
N THR A 2 -64.66 27.68 -25.21
CA THR A 2 -63.30 27.46 -24.68
C THR A 2 -62.77 26.02 -24.50
N GLU A 3 -62.02 25.58 -25.51
CA GLU A 3 -60.79 24.80 -25.37
C GLU A 3 -59.82 25.47 -24.38
N LEU A 4 -59.11 24.69 -23.57
CA LEU A 4 -57.78 25.05 -23.08
C LEU A 4 -56.75 24.01 -23.57
N LYS A 5 -55.92 24.46 -24.51
CA LYS A 5 -54.75 23.78 -25.07
C LYS A 5 -53.69 23.51 -24.00
N SER A 6 -53.29 22.25 -23.87
CA SER A 6 -52.04 21.87 -23.20
C SER A 6 -50.87 22.12 -24.16
N ARG A 7 -49.97 23.05 -23.81
CA ARG A 7 -48.79 23.39 -24.60
C ARG A 7 -47.62 22.49 -24.21
N GLY A 8 -47.23 21.61 -25.13
CA GLY A 8 -45.99 20.84 -25.04
C GLY A 8 -44.77 21.77 -25.03
N VAL A 9 -43.84 21.51 -24.12
CA VAL A 9 -42.55 22.21 -24.05
C VAL A 9 -41.59 21.53 -25.02
N LYS A 10 -41.19 22.29 -26.04
CA LYS A 10 -40.24 21.92 -27.08
C LYS A 10 -38.83 22.21 -26.56
N MET A 11 -38.03 21.16 -26.36
CA MET A 11 -36.59 21.26 -26.08
C MET A 11 -35.90 21.88 -27.31
N MET A 12 -35.20 23.00 -27.11
CA MET A 12 -34.30 23.59 -28.11
C MET A 12 -32.85 23.22 -27.80
N PRO A 13 -31.99 23.03 -28.82
CA PRO A 13 -30.62 22.57 -28.64
C PRO A 13 -29.71 23.72 -28.22
N SER A 14 -28.85 23.49 -27.23
CA SER A 14 -27.72 24.37 -26.94
C SER A 14 -26.52 23.94 -27.78
N LYS A 15 -25.84 24.93 -28.36
CA LYS A 15 -24.74 24.80 -29.33
C LYS A 15 -23.42 25.13 -28.63
N ASP A 16 -22.41 24.32 -28.93
CA ASP A 16 -20.96 24.50 -28.78
C ASP A 16 -20.38 24.73 -27.37
N ASN A 17 -19.50 23.84 -26.93
CA ASN A 17 -18.06 24.08 -27.08
C ASN A 17 -17.24 22.82 -26.76
N HIS A 18 -16.47 22.36 -27.74
CA HIS A 18 -15.41 21.39 -27.52
C HIS A 18 -14.33 22.01 -26.63
N HIS A 19 -14.17 21.52 -25.40
CA HIS A 19 -12.93 21.71 -24.64
C HIS A 19 -12.10 20.44 -24.72
N LYS A 20 -11.49 20.32 -25.89
CA LYS A 20 -10.32 19.48 -26.12
C LYS A 20 -9.19 20.13 -25.33
N ILE A 21 -8.89 19.64 -24.14
CA ILE A 21 -7.71 20.10 -23.40
C ILE A 21 -6.49 19.67 -24.20
N SER A 22 -5.92 20.63 -24.91
CA SER A 22 -4.63 20.51 -25.57
C SER A 22 -3.55 20.52 -24.49
N VAL A 23 -3.12 19.35 -24.04
CA VAL A 23 -1.78 19.24 -23.48
C VAL A 23 -0.85 19.14 -24.67
N LEU A 24 -0.04 20.18 -24.86
CA LEU A 24 0.97 20.25 -25.91
C LEU A 24 1.75 18.95 -25.96
N SER A 25 1.74 18.31 -27.14
CA SER A 25 2.73 17.33 -27.51
C SER A 25 4.09 18.00 -27.45
N GLN A 26 4.81 17.80 -26.34
CA GLN A 26 6.23 18.13 -26.32
C GLN A 26 6.91 17.23 -27.33
N MET A 27 7.58 17.92 -28.25
CA MET A 27 8.44 17.43 -29.30
C MET A 27 9.34 16.28 -28.83
N GLY A 28 9.51 15.33 -29.76
CA GLY A 28 10.27 14.11 -29.62
C GLY A 28 11.54 14.21 -28.79
N VAL A 29 11.60 13.36 -27.78
CA VAL A 29 12.86 12.71 -27.43
C VAL A 29 12.91 11.46 -28.30
N ALA A 30 13.82 11.43 -29.27
CA ALA A 30 14.12 10.23 -30.03
C ALA A 30 14.76 9.18 -29.08
N GLN A 31 13.93 8.48 -28.30
CA GLN A 31 14.38 7.28 -27.59
C GLN A 31 14.33 6.13 -28.57
N GLY A 32 15.52 5.63 -28.91
CA GLY A 32 15.76 4.77 -30.06
C GLY A 32 14.87 3.54 -30.11
N HIS A 33 14.57 3.10 -31.33
CA HIS A 33 13.80 1.90 -31.71
C HIS A 33 14.17 0.58 -30.99
N ASN A 34 15.19 0.58 -30.15
CA ASN A 34 15.74 -0.57 -29.43
C ASN A 34 15.83 -0.36 -27.91
N MET A 35 15.17 0.66 -27.33
CA MET A 35 15.19 0.92 -25.88
C MET A 35 13.79 0.96 -25.29
N CYS A 36 13.59 0.29 -24.17
CA CYS A 36 12.38 0.38 -23.38
C CYS A 36 12.36 1.69 -22.56
N PRO A 37 11.17 2.25 -22.25
CA PRO A 37 11.07 3.40 -21.36
C PRO A 37 11.60 3.06 -19.97
N ASP A 38 12.08 4.05 -19.21
CA ASP A 38 12.53 3.79 -17.84
C ASP A 38 11.34 3.25 -17.01
N PRO A 39 11.40 1.99 -16.52
CA PRO A 39 10.32 1.42 -15.75
C PRO A 39 10.20 2.04 -14.36
N GLY A 40 11.08 2.96 -13.94
CA GLY A 40 11.06 3.62 -12.63
C GLY A 40 11.50 2.72 -11.47
N ILE A 41 11.33 3.23 -10.25
CA ILE A 41 11.61 2.53 -8.99
C ILE A 41 10.28 2.39 -8.22
N PRO A 42 9.92 1.21 -7.69
CA PRO A 42 8.73 1.05 -6.86
C PRO A 42 8.81 1.95 -5.62
N ASP A 43 7.68 2.52 -5.19
CA ASP A 43 7.65 3.17 -3.88
C ASP A 43 7.98 2.13 -2.79
N ARG A 44 8.78 2.52 -1.78
CA ARG A 44 9.34 1.61 -0.75
C ARG A 44 10.08 0.40 -1.34
N GLY A 45 10.76 0.60 -2.46
CA GLY A 45 11.53 -0.42 -3.13
C GLY A 45 12.79 0.11 -3.82
N ARG A 46 13.52 -0.81 -4.45
CA ARG A 46 14.79 -0.55 -5.11
C ARG A 46 14.81 -1.28 -6.44
N ARG A 47 15.48 -0.68 -7.43
CA ARG A 47 15.79 -1.29 -8.72
C ARG A 47 17.29 -1.47 -8.87
N LYS A 48 17.73 -2.65 -9.29
CA LYS A 48 19.09 -2.94 -9.73
C LYS A 48 19.14 -3.04 -11.26
N GLY A 49 20.01 -2.22 -11.85
CA GLY A 49 20.19 -2.11 -13.30
C GLY A 49 19.61 -0.82 -13.86
N SER A 50 20.27 -0.29 -14.88
CA SER A 50 19.92 0.96 -15.58
C SER A 50 20.07 0.85 -17.10
N ASP A 51 20.34 -0.36 -17.61
CA ASP A 51 20.34 -0.62 -19.06
C ASP A 51 18.92 -0.98 -19.50
N PHE A 52 18.40 -0.20 -20.46
CA PHE A 52 17.04 -0.38 -21.01
C PHE A 52 17.08 -0.79 -22.48
N ARG A 53 18.25 -1.16 -23.01
CA ARG A 53 18.36 -1.69 -24.38
C ARG A 53 17.67 -3.05 -24.48
N ARG A 54 17.22 -3.39 -25.68
CA ARG A 54 16.65 -4.70 -26.02
C ARG A 54 17.53 -5.84 -25.47
N GLY A 55 16.91 -6.74 -24.72
CA GLY A 55 17.56 -7.88 -24.07
C GLY A 55 18.10 -7.59 -22.67
N ALA A 56 18.12 -6.34 -22.21
CA ALA A 56 18.50 -6.00 -20.85
C ALA A 56 17.41 -6.43 -19.86
N THR A 57 17.85 -6.76 -18.64
CA THR A 57 16.97 -7.14 -17.52
C THR A 57 17.27 -6.27 -16.32
N VAL A 58 16.22 -5.72 -15.70
CA VAL A 58 16.32 -5.02 -14.42
C VAL A 58 15.65 -5.84 -13.33
N HIS A 59 16.16 -5.72 -12.11
CA HIS A 59 15.69 -6.49 -10.96
C HIS A 59 15.13 -5.55 -9.90
N PHE A 60 14.11 -5.99 -9.18
CA PHE A 60 13.46 -5.22 -8.13
C PHE A 60 13.52 -5.95 -6.79
N SER A 61 13.54 -5.15 -5.73
CA SER A 61 13.45 -5.60 -4.34
C SER A 61 12.69 -4.56 -3.53
N CYS A 62 12.03 -4.97 -2.46
CA CYS A 62 11.37 -4.04 -1.54
C CYS A 62 12.28 -3.69 -0.36
N ASP A 63 12.01 -2.55 0.26
CA ASP A 63 12.59 -2.22 1.56
C ASP A 63 12.07 -3.20 2.64
N GLU A 64 12.74 -3.23 3.79
CA GLU A 64 12.42 -4.12 4.89
C GLU A 64 10.97 -3.91 5.38
N GLY A 65 10.24 -5.01 5.61
CA GLY A 65 8.82 -4.97 5.98
C GLY A 65 7.84 -4.87 4.80
N TYR A 66 8.34 -4.79 3.55
CA TYR A 66 7.51 -4.81 2.35
C TYR A 66 7.78 -6.06 1.50
N GLU A 67 6.73 -6.58 0.88
CA GLU A 67 6.76 -7.73 -0.02
C GLU A 67 6.54 -7.29 -1.47
N LEU A 68 7.30 -7.91 -2.38
CA LEU A 68 7.22 -7.60 -3.80
C LEU A 68 6.02 -8.31 -4.44
N GLN A 69 5.08 -7.54 -4.97
CA GLN A 69 3.96 -8.04 -5.77
C GLN A 69 4.25 -7.82 -7.26
N GLY A 70 4.28 -8.92 -8.02
CA GLY A 70 4.61 -8.94 -9.45
C GLY A 70 5.99 -9.55 -9.72
N SER A 71 6.52 -9.30 -10.91
CA SER A 71 7.78 -9.89 -11.37
C SER A 71 9.00 -9.31 -10.64
N LYS A 72 9.84 -10.19 -10.06
CA LYS A 72 11.13 -9.81 -9.44
C LYS A 72 12.13 -9.20 -10.43
N SER A 73 11.95 -9.47 -11.71
CA SER A 73 12.74 -8.91 -12.78
C SER A 73 11.92 -8.78 -14.05
N ILE A 74 12.17 -7.73 -14.83
CA ILE A 74 11.55 -7.53 -16.14
C ILE A 74 12.62 -7.35 -17.19
N SER A 75 12.35 -7.81 -18.41
CA SER A 75 13.29 -7.79 -19.53
C SER A 75 12.76 -6.98 -20.70
N CYS A 76 13.61 -6.22 -21.37
CA CYS A 76 13.21 -5.40 -22.51
C CYS A 76 13.11 -6.28 -23.76
N LEU A 77 11.88 -6.60 -24.17
CA LEU A 77 11.58 -7.53 -25.25
C LEU A 77 11.14 -6.79 -26.52
N ARG A 78 11.31 -7.45 -27.66
CA ARG A 78 10.75 -6.98 -28.93
C ARG A 78 9.26 -7.32 -28.98
N VAL A 79 8.43 -6.30 -29.16
CA VAL A 79 6.98 -6.46 -29.30
C VAL A 79 6.60 -6.50 -30.79
N THR A 80 7.17 -5.59 -31.60
CA THR A 80 7.06 -5.60 -33.07
C THR A 80 8.43 -5.34 -33.71
N ASP A 81 8.53 -5.39 -35.05
CA ASP A 81 9.76 -5.04 -35.79
C ASP A 81 10.34 -3.67 -35.42
N SER A 82 9.49 -2.74 -34.99
CA SER A 82 9.87 -1.37 -34.71
C SER A 82 9.61 -0.94 -33.26
N TYR A 83 9.16 -1.85 -32.37
CA TYR A 83 8.79 -1.51 -31.01
C TYR A 83 9.31 -2.53 -30.00
N VAL A 84 9.87 -2.02 -28.90
CA VAL A 84 10.30 -2.80 -27.74
C VAL A 84 9.50 -2.37 -26.50
N GLY A 85 9.27 -3.32 -25.60
CA GLY A 85 8.52 -3.09 -24.35
C GLY A 85 9.00 -4.05 -23.27
N TRP A 86 8.74 -3.69 -22.02
CA TRP A 86 9.05 -4.58 -20.90
C TRP A 86 8.17 -5.83 -20.93
N SER A 87 8.74 -6.94 -20.47
CA SER A 87 8.04 -8.23 -20.38
C SER A 87 6.87 -8.23 -19.40
N ASP A 88 6.86 -7.30 -18.45
CA ASP A 88 5.85 -7.11 -17.42
C ASP A 88 5.93 -5.66 -16.91
N ASP A 89 4.94 -5.23 -16.15
CA ASP A 89 4.92 -3.92 -15.52
C ASP A 89 5.92 -3.82 -14.35
N ARG A 90 6.24 -2.60 -13.93
CA ARG A 90 7.03 -2.36 -12.70
C ARG A 90 6.27 -2.97 -11.51
N PRO A 91 6.88 -3.85 -10.70
CA PRO A 91 6.22 -4.44 -9.55
C PRO A 91 5.93 -3.41 -8.45
N ILE A 92 5.06 -3.77 -7.52
CA ILE A 92 4.65 -2.91 -6.40
C ILE A 92 5.15 -3.53 -5.10
N CYS A 93 5.72 -2.72 -4.21
CA CYS A 93 6.04 -3.14 -2.85
C CYS A 93 4.83 -2.87 -1.95
N ARG A 94 4.27 -3.92 -1.35
CA ARG A 94 3.14 -3.81 -0.41
C ARG A 94 3.52 -4.35 0.95
N ALA A 95 2.96 -3.78 2.01
CA ALA A 95 3.05 -4.42 3.32
C ALA A 95 2.36 -5.81 3.26
N PRO A 96 2.83 -6.81 4.04
CA PRO A 96 2.22 -8.13 4.11
C PRO A 96 0.72 -8.07 4.36
N MET A 97 -0.04 -8.89 3.62
CA MET A 97 -1.49 -8.74 3.46
C MET A 97 -2.28 -8.92 4.77
N CYS A 98 -1.75 -9.62 5.78
CA CYS A 98 -2.36 -9.77 7.10
C CYS A 98 -1.44 -10.60 8.02
N GLY A 99 -0.67 -9.95 8.90
CA GLY A 99 0.22 -10.64 9.85
C GLY A 99 1.57 -11.10 9.28
N GLY A 100 2.35 -11.79 10.11
CA GLY A 100 3.66 -12.36 9.72
C GLY A 100 4.72 -12.29 10.83
N GLN A 101 5.89 -12.85 10.53
CA GLN A 101 7.09 -12.75 11.39
C GLN A 101 7.99 -11.64 10.85
N LEU A 102 8.16 -10.59 11.65
CA LEU A 102 9.00 -9.45 11.33
C LEU A 102 10.29 -9.55 12.13
N ARG A 103 11.43 -9.49 11.45
CA ARG A 103 12.76 -9.62 12.05
C ARG A 103 13.66 -8.55 11.47
N GLY A 104 14.24 -7.74 12.34
CA GLY A 104 15.00 -6.61 11.90
C GLY A 104 15.31 -5.62 13.01
N PRO A 105 16.17 -4.62 12.73
CA PRO A 105 16.35 -3.47 13.59
C PRO A 105 15.20 -2.45 13.44
N ASN A 106 14.42 -2.51 12.36
CA ASN A 106 13.26 -1.65 12.13
C ASN A 106 12.33 -2.22 11.06
N GLY A 107 11.14 -1.64 10.92
CA GLY A 107 10.22 -1.95 9.83
C GLY A 107 8.84 -1.31 10.03
N ILE A 108 7.88 -1.70 9.21
CA ILE A 108 6.51 -1.16 9.22
C ILE A 108 5.48 -2.27 9.37
N VAL A 109 4.44 -1.99 10.16
CA VAL A 109 3.21 -2.75 10.26
C VAL A 109 2.06 -1.84 9.84
N ALA A 110 1.19 -2.30 8.94
CA ALA A 110 0.01 -1.57 8.54
C ALA A 110 -1.19 -2.51 8.49
N SER A 111 -2.40 -1.95 8.67
CA SER A 111 -3.62 -2.69 8.39
C SER A 111 -3.67 -3.13 6.92
N PRO A 112 -4.36 -4.25 6.61
CA PRO A 112 -4.57 -4.66 5.22
C PRO A 112 -5.15 -3.50 4.40
N ASN A 113 -4.71 -3.37 3.15
CA ASN A 113 -5.13 -2.36 2.18
C ASN A 113 -4.76 -0.88 2.50
N TYR A 114 -4.17 -0.57 3.65
CA TYR A 114 -3.76 0.80 3.99
C TYR A 114 -2.94 1.45 2.84
N PRO A 115 -3.21 2.73 2.46
CA PRO A 115 -4.09 3.72 3.13
C PRO A 115 -5.55 3.67 2.70
N VAL A 116 -5.98 2.56 2.09
CA VAL A 116 -7.39 2.28 1.81
C VAL A 116 -7.99 1.50 2.98
N GLN A 117 -9.32 1.60 3.14
CA GLN A 117 -10.09 0.87 4.12
C GLN A 117 -9.70 -0.62 4.21
N TYR A 118 -9.57 -1.12 5.45
CA TYR A 118 -9.36 -2.53 5.71
C TYR A 118 -10.66 -3.34 5.57
N ASP A 119 -10.51 -4.64 5.28
CA ASP A 119 -11.63 -5.57 5.15
C ASP A 119 -12.20 -6.00 6.51
N ASN A 120 -13.48 -6.37 6.50
CA ASN A 120 -14.21 -6.90 7.65
C ASN A 120 -13.74 -8.34 7.97
N ASN A 121 -13.97 -8.81 9.19
CA ASN A 121 -13.66 -10.16 9.68
C ASN A 121 -12.16 -10.53 9.60
N ALA A 122 -11.28 -9.54 9.66
CA ALA A 122 -9.85 -9.75 9.68
C ALA A 122 -9.38 -10.23 11.06
N ASN A 123 -8.34 -11.06 11.06
CA ASN A 123 -7.62 -11.46 12.28
C ASN A 123 -6.13 -11.60 11.96
N CYS A 124 -5.43 -10.48 11.95
CA CYS A 124 -4.04 -10.38 11.56
C CYS A 124 -3.14 -10.39 12.79
N THR A 125 -2.07 -11.20 12.75
CA THR A 125 -1.10 -11.25 13.84
C THR A 125 0.30 -11.04 13.31
N TRP A 126 0.97 -9.99 13.79
CA TRP A 126 2.39 -9.77 13.56
C TRP A 126 3.18 -10.09 14.81
N VAL A 127 4.30 -10.78 14.65
CA VAL A 127 5.29 -10.99 15.72
C VAL A 127 6.57 -10.30 15.29
N ILE A 128 7.00 -9.32 16.07
CA ILE A 128 8.22 -8.55 15.83
C ILE A 128 9.30 -9.13 16.73
N THR A 129 10.47 -9.41 16.16
CA THR A 129 11.65 -9.87 16.88
C THR A 129 12.83 -8.99 16.50
N ALA A 130 13.30 -8.17 17.45
CA ALA A 130 14.53 -7.42 17.29
C ALA A 130 15.72 -8.39 17.21
N THR A 131 16.63 -8.13 16.29
CA THR A 131 17.82 -8.98 16.07
C THR A 131 18.84 -8.86 17.19
N ASP A 132 18.92 -7.70 17.84
CA ASP A 132 19.71 -7.50 19.06
C ASP A 132 18.85 -7.83 20.29
N THR A 133 19.15 -8.96 20.94
CA THR A 133 18.42 -9.46 22.11
C THR A 133 18.57 -8.59 23.37
N THR A 134 19.43 -7.57 23.34
CA THR A 134 19.64 -6.62 24.45
C THR A 134 18.82 -5.34 24.30
N LYS A 135 18.12 -5.18 23.16
CA LYS A 135 17.27 -4.03 22.86
C LYS A 135 15.80 -4.34 23.12
N VAL A 136 15.04 -3.26 23.24
CA VAL A 136 13.59 -3.26 23.28
C VAL A 136 13.06 -2.67 21.97
N ILE A 137 11.81 -2.98 21.66
CA ILE A 137 11.11 -2.54 20.46
C ILE A 137 10.24 -1.33 20.83
N LYS A 138 10.31 -0.28 20.03
CA LYS A 138 9.47 0.91 20.13
C LYS A 138 8.50 0.96 18.97
N LEU A 139 7.22 1.17 19.25
CA LEU A 139 6.20 1.40 18.23
C LEU A 139 5.84 2.88 18.18
N THR A 140 5.93 3.44 16.97
CA THR A 140 5.46 4.80 16.68
C THR A 140 4.31 4.73 15.68
N PHE A 141 3.13 5.20 16.09
CA PHE A 141 1.95 5.27 15.25
C PHE A 141 2.02 6.51 14.36
N GLU A 142 2.06 6.31 13.05
CA GLU A 142 1.96 7.40 12.07
C GLU A 142 0.50 7.79 11.85
N ASP A 143 -0.36 6.79 11.64
CA ASP A 143 -1.82 6.95 11.48
C ASP A 143 -2.57 5.88 12.27
N PHE A 144 -3.74 6.23 12.78
CA PHE A 144 -4.61 5.30 13.51
C PHE A 144 -6.09 5.70 13.42
N ASP A 145 -6.86 4.89 12.70
CA ASP A 145 -8.30 5.08 12.48
C ASP A 145 -9.00 3.72 12.37
N LEU A 146 -9.53 3.25 13.50
CA LEU A 146 -10.30 2.02 13.62
C LEU A 146 -11.75 2.31 14.03
N GLU A 147 -12.66 1.40 13.73
CA GLU A 147 -14.03 1.49 14.24
C GLU A 147 -14.04 1.39 15.78
N ARG A 148 -14.52 2.45 16.42
CA ARG A 148 -14.44 2.61 17.88
C ARG A 148 -15.30 1.57 18.61
N GLY A 149 -14.63 0.71 19.37
CA GLY A 149 -15.25 -0.29 20.25
C GLY A 149 -15.57 -1.62 19.58
N TYR A 150 -15.37 -1.75 18.26
CA TYR A 150 -15.64 -2.95 17.48
C TYR A 150 -14.36 -3.54 16.93
N ASP A 151 -13.56 -2.70 16.27
CA ASP A 151 -12.27 -3.09 15.72
C ASP A 151 -11.14 -2.77 16.69
N THR A 152 -10.18 -3.68 16.82
CA THR A 152 -9.13 -3.55 17.82
C THR A 152 -7.75 -3.90 17.28
N LEU A 153 -6.76 -3.10 17.67
CA LEU A 153 -5.34 -3.47 17.61
C LEU A 153 -4.85 -3.75 19.03
N THR A 154 -4.67 -5.03 19.35
CA THR A 154 -4.09 -5.46 20.62
C THR A 154 -2.57 -5.50 20.50
N VAL A 155 -1.86 -4.89 21.44
CA VAL A 155 -0.40 -4.90 21.53
C VAL A 155 0.00 -5.67 22.78
N GLY A 156 0.82 -6.71 22.62
CA GLY A 156 1.36 -7.48 23.72
C GLY A 156 2.86 -7.71 23.61
N ASP A 157 3.50 -7.96 24.76
CA ASP A 157 4.94 -8.16 24.88
C ASP A 157 5.32 -9.66 24.79
N GLY A 158 6.59 -9.92 24.47
CA GLY A 158 7.17 -11.24 24.42
C GLY A 158 6.79 -12.08 23.19
N ALA A 159 7.17 -13.34 23.22
CA ALA A 159 7.01 -14.28 22.10
C ALA A 159 5.62 -14.92 22.00
N VAL A 160 4.86 -14.93 23.10
CA VAL A 160 3.62 -15.70 23.22
C VAL A 160 2.43 -14.84 22.82
N VAL A 161 2.00 -14.99 21.57
CA VAL A 161 0.81 -14.31 21.04
C VAL A 161 -0.42 -14.64 21.87
N GLY A 162 -1.16 -13.62 22.27
CA GLY A 162 -2.43 -13.78 22.98
C GLY A 162 -2.29 -14.06 24.48
N ASP A 163 -1.09 -14.01 25.05
CA ASP A 163 -0.93 -14.04 26.50
C ASP A 163 -1.55 -12.79 27.12
N GLN A 164 -2.69 -12.95 27.79
CA GLN A 164 -3.45 -11.87 28.41
C GLN A 164 -2.63 -11.12 29.48
N LYS A 165 -1.64 -11.78 30.11
CA LYS A 165 -0.78 -11.14 31.11
C LYS A 165 0.26 -10.21 30.50
N ALA A 166 0.55 -10.38 29.21
CA ALA A 166 1.52 -9.60 28.46
C ALA A 166 0.89 -8.51 27.59
N VAL A 167 -0.44 -8.36 27.61
CA VAL A 167 -1.14 -7.30 26.86
C VAL A 167 -0.88 -5.94 27.52
N PHE A 168 -0.36 -5.00 26.74
CA PHE A 168 -0.15 -3.61 27.17
C PHE A 168 -1.34 -2.74 26.83
N HIS A 169 -1.83 -2.87 25.59
CA HIS A 169 -2.89 -2.01 25.08
C HIS A 169 -3.87 -2.80 24.23
N VAL A 170 -5.14 -2.42 24.34
CA VAL A 170 -6.19 -2.75 23.39
C VAL A 170 -6.67 -1.43 22.81
N LEU A 171 -6.26 -1.16 21.57
CA LEU A 171 -6.43 0.14 20.92
C LEU A 171 -7.62 0.07 19.96
N SER A 172 -8.41 1.15 19.90
CA SER A 172 -9.57 1.27 19.03
C SER A 172 -9.94 2.76 18.84
N GLY A 173 -10.76 3.07 17.84
CA GLY A 173 -11.14 4.45 17.51
C GLY A 173 -10.07 5.19 16.70
N THR A 174 -10.14 6.52 16.74
CA THR A 174 -9.41 7.42 15.83
C THR A 174 -8.28 8.21 16.52
N THR A 175 -8.03 7.94 17.80
CA THR A 175 -7.00 8.66 18.55
C THR A 175 -5.68 7.96 18.35
N THR A 176 -4.71 8.65 17.73
CA THR A 176 -3.34 8.15 17.58
C THR A 176 -2.75 7.82 18.95
N PRO A 177 -2.35 6.56 19.20
CA PRO A 177 -1.74 6.16 20.46
C PRO A 177 -0.39 6.84 20.71
N ASP A 178 -0.06 7.03 21.99
CA ASP A 178 1.29 7.42 22.40
C ASP A 178 2.32 6.31 22.10
N LEU A 179 3.61 6.66 22.20
CA LEU A 179 4.72 5.71 22.02
C LEU A 179 4.55 4.48 22.92
N VAL A 180 4.56 3.29 22.32
CA VAL A 180 4.54 2.00 23.05
C VAL A 180 5.94 1.39 23.02
N VAL A 181 6.44 0.93 24.17
CA VAL A 181 7.78 0.33 24.28
C VAL A 181 7.67 -1.04 24.94
N SER A 182 8.25 -2.06 24.31
CA SER A 182 8.30 -3.41 24.86
C SER A 182 9.26 -3.50 26.07
N THR A 183 9.14 -4.55 26.89
CA THR A 183 10.13 -4.87 27.93
C THR A 183 11.14 -5.94 27.48
N SER A 184 10.92 -6.54 26.30
CA SER A 184 11.78 -7.56 25.71
C SER A 184 12.13 -7.27 24.25
N HIS A 185 12.99 -8.09 23.65
CA HIS A 185 13.34 -8.02 22.23
C HIS A 185 12.26 -8.61 21.30
N GLN A 186 11.08 -8.96 21.85
CA GLN A 186 9.96 -9.51 21.10
C GLN A 186 8.65 -8.83 21.51
N MET A 187 7.75 -8.63 20.55
CA MET A 187 6.40 -8.18 20.82
C MET A 187 5.46 -8.67 19.72
N TRP A 188 4.16 -8.62 19.97
CA TRP A 188 3.15 -9.01 18.99
C TRP A 188 2.01 -8.01 18.91
N LEU A 189 1.45 -7.90 17.71
CA LEU A 189 0.30 -7.07 17.40
C LEU A 189 -0.79 -7.99 16.85
N ASN A 190 -2.02 -7.88 17.36
CA ASN A 190 -3.18 -8.59 16.85
C ASN A 190 -4.26 -7.58 16.44
N PHE A 191 -4.51 -7.47 15.13
CA PHE A 191 -5.58 -6.66 14.57
C PHE A 191 -6.80 -7.53 14.29
N LYS A 192 -7.94 -7.19 14.89
CA LYS A 192 -9.21 -7.88 14.70
C LYS A 192 -10.30 -6.90 14.30
N THR A 193 -11.09 -7.30 13.31
CA THR A 193 -12.23 -6.51 12.83
C THR A 193 -13.54 -7.28 12.90
N ASP A 194 -14.65 -6.56 13.03
CA ASP A 194 -16.00 -7.13 13.05
C ASP A 194 -16.56 -7.35 11.63
N ASP A 195 -17.86 -7.63 11.50
CA ASP A 195 -18.50 -7.88 10.20
C ASP A 195 -19.02 -6.62 9.50
N THR A 196 -18.82 -5.43 10.08
CA THR A 196 -19.27 -4.14 9.57
C THR A 196 -18.15 -3.33 8.92
N SER A 197 -18.49 -2.20 8.29
CA SER A 197 -17.56 -1.50 7.39
C SER A 197 -16.35 -0.91 8.13
N GLY A 198 -15.15 -1.40 7.79
CA GLY A 198 -13.90 -0.88 8.33
C GLY A 198 -13.60 0.60 8.04
N SER A 199 -12.66 1.15 8.80
CA SER A 199 -12.11 2.52 8.66
C SER A 199 -10.79 2.53 7.87
N LEU A 200 -10.05 3.65 7.81
CA LEU A 200 -8.80 3.76 7.03
C LEU A 200 -7.66 2.88 7.57
N GLY A 201 -7.74 2.47 8.83
CA GLY A 201 -6.80 1.56 9.44
C GLY A 201 -5.64 2.25 10.11
N PHE A 202 -4.46 1.62 10.10
CA PHE A 202 -3.31 2.14 10.82
C PHE A 202 -2.00 1.90 10.07
N LYS A 203 -1.01 2.70 10.42
CA LYS A 203 0.38 2.50 10.03
C LYS A 203 1.30 2.76 11.23
N VAL A 204 2.13 1.78 11.53
CA VAL A 204 3.06 1.77 12.67
C VAL A 204 4.46 1.49 12.16
N SER A 205 5.43 2.28 12.60
CA SER A 205 6.85 1.96 12.47
C SER A 205 7.36 1.34 13.76
N TYR A 206 8.29 0.38 13.64
CA TYR A 206 9.02 -0.17 14.77
C TYR A 206 10.52 0.02 14.60
N GLU A 207 11.23 0.22 15.73
CA GLU A 207 12.69 0.29 15.85
C GLU A 207 13.19 -0.21 17.22
#